data_AF-B6GCC2-F1
#
_entry.id   AF-B6GCC2-F1
#
_cell.length_a   1.000
_cell.length_b   1.000
_cell.length_c   1.000
_cell.angle_alpha   90.00
_cell.angle_beta   90.00
_cell.angle_gamma   90.00
#
_symmetry.space_group_name_H-M   'P 1'
#
loop_
_entity.id
_entity.type
_entity.pdbx_description
1 polymer ?
#
loop_
_entity_poly.entity_id
_entity_poly.type
_entity_poly.pdbx_seq_one_letter_code
_entity_poly.pdbx_strand_id
1 'polypeptide(L)'
;MTVLDKLTYAGNPENIAGLPSDRVELVVGDICDSALVDRLVSEADAVVHFAAESHNDNSIADPSPFLETNVRGTYTLIEACRRHGVRYHHVSTDEVYGDLALGDPARF
;
A
#
# COMPACT_ATOMS: atom_id res chain seq x y z
N MET A 1 4.52 8.47 -13.64
CA MET A 1 4.10 7.49 -12.62
C MET A 1 4.84 7.81 -11.36
N THR A 2 4.12 8.06 -10.29
CA THR A 2 4.71 8.37 -8.99
C THR A 2 4.67 7.12 -8.12
N VAL A 3 5.82 6.74 -7.57
CA VAL A 3 5.96 5.65 -6.61
C VAL A 3 6.11 6.28 -5.23
N LEU A 4 5.13 6.09 -4.36
CA LEU A 4 5.21 6.49 -2.95
C LEU A 4 5.65 5.28 -2.13
N ASP A 5 6.82 5.38 -1.49
CA ASP A 5 7.36 4.31 -0.65
C ASP A 5 8.10 4.91 0.56
N LYS A 6 7.93 4.32 1.74
CA LYS A 6 8.61 4.74 2.96
C LYS A 6 10.05 4.18 3.06
N LEU A 7 10.40 3.25 2.17
CA LEU A 7 11.66 2.54 2.11
C LEU A 7 12.00 1.87 3.46
N THR A 8 11.01 1.18 4.03
CA THR A 8 11.20 0.38 5.25
C THR A 8 11.95 -0.91 4.93
N TYR A 9 11.74 -1.98 5.69
CA TYR A 9 12.56 -3.19 5.62
C TYR A 9 12.57 -3.86 4.23
N ALA A 10 11.52 -3.71 3.43
CA ALA A 10 11.39 -4.33 2.10
C ALA A 10 11.62 -3.36 0.93
N GLY A 11 11.68 -2.05 1.19
CA GLY A 11 11.79 -1.06 0.13
C GLY A 11 13.23 -0.94 -0.38
N ASN A 12 13.40 -0.88 -1.71
CA ASN A 12 14.72 -0.73 -2.32
C ASN A 12 14.66 0.26 -3.51
N PRO A 13 15.33 1.42 -3.43
CA PRO A 13 15.40 2.40 -4.53
C PRO A 13 15.95 1.82 -5.85
N GLU A 14 16.80 0.79 -5.77
CA GLU A 14 17.37 0.14 -6.96
C GLU A 14 16.30 -0.53 -7.84
N ASN A 15 15.13 -0.85 -7.28
CA ASN A 15 14.01 -1.41 -8.04
C ASN A 15 13.53 -0.50 -9.18
N ILE A 16 13.82 0.80 -9.09
CA ILE A 16 13.39 1.81 -10.07
C ILE A 16 14.56 2.63 -10.65
N ALA A 17 15.80 2.40 -10.21
CA ALA A 17 16.97 3.18 -10.63
C ALA A 17 17.26 3.12 -12.15
N GLY A 18 16.83 2.06 -12.82
CA GLY A 18 16.98 1.90 -14.29
C GLY A 18 15.81 2.46 -15.12
N LEU A 19 14.79 3.05 -14.49
CA LEU A 19 13.60 3.55 -15.19
C LEU A 19 13.80 4.99 -15.68
N PRO A 20 13.14 5.41 -16.78
CA PRO A 20 13.25 6.77 -17.28
C PRO A 20 12.75 7.80 -16.26
N SER A 21 13.61 8.75 -15.90
CA SER A 21 13.33 9.76 -14.85
C SER A 21 12.27 10.78 -15.25
N ASP A 22 11.97 10.92 -16.54
CA ASP A 22 10.86 11.73 -17.07
C ASP A 22 9.51 11.01 -16.98
N ARG A 23 9.51 9.70 -16.69
CA ARG A 23 8.31 8.87 -16.62
C ARG A 23 8.02 8.29 -15.24
N VAL A 24 9.04 8.13 -14.41
CA VAL A 24 8.94 7.54 -13.06
C VAL A 24 9.62 8.44 -12.04
N GLU A 25 8.88 8.76 -10.98
CA GLU A 25 9.38 9.53 -9.86
C GLU A 25 9.20 8.73 -8.57
N LEU A 26 10.25 8.68 -7.74
CA LEU A 26 10.16 8.17 -6.37
C LEU A 26 9.88 9.32 -5.41
N VAL A 27 8.81 9.18 -4.64
CA VAL A 27 8.53 10.03 -3.49
C VAL A 27 8.74 9.18 -2.24
N VAL A 28 9.78 9.52 -1.48
CA VAL A 28 10.03 8.86 -0.20
C VAL A 28 9.11 9.47 0.84
N GLY A 29 8.16 8.69 1.35
CA GLY A 29 7.11 9.19 2.24
C GLY A 29 6.19 8.11 2.80
N ASP A 30 5.29 8.52 3.69
CA ASP A 30 4.37 7.61 4.40
C ASP A 30 2.94 7.79 3.88
N ILE A 31 2.23 6.67 3.67
CA ILE A 31 0.81 6.68 3.30
C ILE A 31 -0.10 7.18 4.42
N CYS A 32 0.40 7.27 5.66
CA CYS A 32 -0.29 7.90 6.78
C CYS A 32 -0.19 9.44 6.76
N ASP A 33 0.68 10.03 5.93
CA ASP A 33 0.73 11.47 5.73
C ASP A 33 -0.40 11.91 4.79
N SER A 34 -1.52 12.29 5.40
CA SER A 34 -2.71 12.73 4.67
C SER A 34 -2.46 13.92 3.74
N ALA A 35 -1.55 14.84 4.05
CA ALA A 35 -1.30 16.01 3.21
C ALA A 35 -0.48 15.63 1.97
N LEU A 36 0.53 14.78 2.17
CA LEU A 36 1.30 14.20 1.07
C LEU A 36 0.40 13.37 0.15
N VAL A 37 -0.37 12.46 0.72
CA VAL A 37 -1.27 11.58 -0.03
C VAL A 37 -2.32 12.38 -0.80
N ASP A 38 -2.98 13.36 -0.17
CA ASP A 38 -4.00 14.18 -0.84
C ASP A 38 -3.42 14.91 -2.06
N ARG A 39 -2.22 15.50 -1.94
CA ARG A 39 -1.53 16.14 -3.05
C ARG A 39 -1.22 15.16 -4.18
N LEU A 40 -0.59 14.02 -3.87
CA LEU A 40 -0.19 13.04 -4.88
C LEU A 40 -1.39 12.44 -5.60
N VAL A 41 -2.48 12.15 -4.87
CA VAL A 41 -3.70 11.61 -5.46
C VAL A 41 -4.41 12.64 -6.34
N SER A 42 -4.36 13.94 -6.00
CA SER A 42 -4.97 14.99 -6.83
C SER A 42 -4.40 15.09 -8.25
N GLU A 43 -3.18 14.57 -8.45
CA GLU A 43 -2.44 14.59 -9.73
C GLU A 43 -2.49 13.24 -10.47
N ALA A 44 -3.16 12.23 -9.90
CA ALA A 44 -3.14 10.85 -10.41
C ALA A 44 -4.44 10.47 -11.14
N ASP A 45 -4.33 9.73 -12.25
CA ASP A 45 -5.50 9.14 -12.93
C ASP A 45 -6.05 7.90 -12.18
N ALA A 46 -5.16 7.18 -11.50
CA ALA A 46 -5.46 5.98 -10.71
C ALA A 46 -4.39 5.74 -9.65
N VAL A 47 -4.78 5.05 -8.57
CA VAL A 47 -3.89 4.59 -7.49
C VAL A 47 -3.91 3.07 -7.44
N VAL A 48 -2.71 2.47 -7.41
CA VAL A 48 -2.52 1.03 -7.18
C VAL A 48 -1.76 0.87 -5.87
N HIS A 49 -2.45 0.39 -4.83
CA HIS A 49 -1.96 0.38 -3.47
C HIS A 49 -1.34 -0.96 -3.09
N PHE A 50 -0.01 -0.98 -2.99
CA PHE A 50 0.79 -2.12 -2.50
C PHE A 50 1.42 -1.89 -1.12
N ALA A 51 1.43 -0.65 -0.63
CA ALA A 51 2.19 -0.30 0.58
C ALA A 51 1.52 -0.92 1.83
N ALA A 52 2.25 -1.80 2.50
CA ALA A 52 1.77 -2.53 3.67
C ALA A 52 2.96 -3.08 4.49
N GLU A 53 2.73 -3.28 5.77
CA GLU A 53 3.48 -4.27 6.54
C GLU A 53 2.98 -5.67 6.15
N SER A 54 3.86 -6.54 5.66
CA SER A 54 3.44 -7.80 5.02
C SER A 54 4.03 -9.07 5.63
N HIS A 55 4.99 -8.97 6.56
CA HIS A 55 5.57 -10.17 7.20
C HIS A 55 4.77 -10.58 8.44
N ASN A 56 4.04 -11.69 8.34
CA ASN A 56 3.18 -12.17 9.41
C ASN A 56 3.91 -12.34 10.77
N ASP A 57 5.16 -12.82 10.78
CA ASP A 57 5.96 -12.94 12.01
C ASP A 57 6.15 -11.60 12.73
N ASN A 58 6.32 -10.50 11.99
CA ASN A 58 6.44 -9.16 12.57
C ASN A 58 5.11 -8.75 13.23
N SER A 59 3.96 -9.14 12.67
CA SER A 59 2.65 -8.83 13.23
C SER A 59 2.40 -9.52 14.57
N ILE A 60 2.95 -10.72 14.76
CA ILE A 60 2.86 -11.48 16.02
C ILE A 60 3.73 -10.82 17.09
N ALA A 61 4.91 -10.34 16.71
CA ALA A 61 5.84 -9.67 17.61
C ALA A 61 5.35 -8.28 18.04
N ASP A 62 4.88 -7.47 17.08
CA ASP A 62 4.27 -6.15 17.30
C ASP A 62 3.22 -5.85 16.22
N PRO A 63 1.91 -5.86 16.55
CA PRO A 63 0.86 -5.58 15.58
C PRO A 63 0.67 -4.09 15.28
N SER A 64 1.30 -3.18 16.05
CA SER A 64 1.05 -1.74 15.94
C SER A 64 1.37 -1.17 14.54
N PRO A 65 2.51 -1.52 13.91
CA PRO A 65 2.81 -1.10 12.54
C PRO A 65 1.80 -1.60 11.50
N PHE A 66 1.20 -2.77 11.71
CA PHE A 66 0.16 -3.31 10.82
C PHE A 66 -1.13 -2.48 10.91
N LEU A 67 -1.54 -2.08 12.12
CA LEU A 67 -2.69 -1.20 12.28
C LEU A 67 -2.45 0.19 11.68
N GLU A 68 -1.26 0.75 11.90
CA GLU A 68 -0.91 2.06 11.35
C GLU A 68 -0.83 2.03 9.83
N THR A 69 -0.01 1.18 9.24
CA THR A 69 0.20 1.15 7.79
C THR A 69 -1.01 0.56 7.06
N ASN A 70 -1.45 -0.65 7.44
CA ASN A 70 -2.39 -1.42 6.62
C ASN A 70 -3.83 -0.95 6.80
N VAL A 71 -4.19 -0.38 7.96
CA VAL A 71 -5.54 0.12 8.23
C VAL A 71 -5.60 1.64 8.07
N ARG A 72 -4.83 2.38 8.87
CA ARG A 72 -4.88 3.85 8.85
C ARG A 72 -4.32 4.43 7.56
N GLY A 73 -3.20 3.89 7.05
CA GLY A 73 -2.64 4.28 5.75
C GLY A 73 -3.59 3.99 4.58
N THR A 74 -4.19 2.80 4.55
CA THR A 74 -5.23 2.45 3.55
C THR A 74 -6.43 3.39 3.62
N TYR A 75 -6.94 3.70 4.82
CA TYR A 75 -8.02 4.68 4.99
C TYR A 75 -7.64 6.05 4.42
N THR A 76 -6.41 6.50 4.67
CA THR A 76 -5.91 7.80 4.19
C THR A 76 -5.91 7.87 2.65
N LEU A 77 -5.46 6.81 1.98
CA LEU A 77 -5.50 6.70 0.52
C LEU A 77 -6.93 6.65 -0.04
N ILE A 78 -7.82 5.86 0.58
CA ILE A 78 -9.22 5.75 0.14
C ILE A 78 -9.93 7.10 0.24
N GLU A 79 -9.73 7.83 1.33
CA GLU A 79 -10.35 9.15 1.51
C GLU A 79 -9.84 10.17 0.49
N ALA A 80 -8.55 10.17 0.19
CA ALA A 80 -7.99 11.02 -0.88
C ALA A 80 -8.56 10.65 -2.25
N CYS A 81 -8.59 9.35 -2.59
CA CYS A 81 -9.15 8.88 -3.87
C CYS A 81 -10.64 9.24 -4.00
N ARG A 82 -11.42 9.08 -2.92
CA ARG A 82 -12.83 9.47 -2.86
C ARG A 82 -13.02 10.97 -3.10
N ARG A 83 -12.16 11.81 -2.52
CA ARG A 83 -12.21 13.27 -2.66
C ARG A 83 -11.94 13.74 -4.09
N HIS A 84 -10.95 13.15 -4.73
CA HIS A 84 -10.51 13.54 -6.07
C HIS A 84 -11.18 12.75 -7.21
N GLY A 85 -12.03 11.77 -6.88
CA GLY A 85 -12.71 10.93 -7.88
C GLY A 85 -11.77 9.97 -8.61
N VAL A 86 -10.67 9.58 -7.97
CA VAL A 86 -9.60 8.76 -8.56
C VAL A 86 -9.89 7.27 -8.36
N ARG A 87 -9.65 6.47 -9.39
CA ARG A 87 -9.80 5.01 -9.31
C ARG A 87 -8.77 4.43 -8.33
N TYR A 88 -9.25 3.62 -7.39
CA TYR A 88 -8.41 2.94 -6.40
C TYR A 88 -8.38 1.42 -6.64
N HIS A 89 -7.20 0.84 -6.80
CA HIS A 89 -6.98 -0.60 -6.84
C HIS A 89 -6.21 -1.02 -5.59
N HIS A 90 -6.88 -1.74 -4.70
CA HIS A 90 -6.30 -2.25 -3.47
C HIS A 90 -5.75 -3.66 -3.67
N VAL A 91 -4.47 -3.86 -3.34
CA VAL A 91 -3.87 -5.19 -3.28
C VAL A 91 -4.01 -5.71 -1.85
N SER A 92 -4.80 -6.77 -1.70
CA SER A 92 -5.01 -7.47 -0.43
C SER A 92 -4.30 -8.82 -0.44
N THR A 93 -4.64 -9.70 0.49
CA THR A 93 -4.02 -11.02 0.67
C THR A 93 -5.07 -12.11 0.83
N ASP A 94 -4.73 -13.36 0.50
CA ASP A 94 -5.56 -14.53 0.80
C ASP A 94 -5.59 -14.87 2.30
N GLU A 95 -4.64 -14.36 3.09
CA GLU A 95 -4.63 -14.54 4.55
C GLU A 95 -5.90 -14.02 5.25
N VAL A 96 -6.69 -13.16 4.58
CA VAL A 96 -8.01 -12.70 5.09
C VAL A 96 -9.01 -13.85 5.29
N TYR A 97 -8.80 -14.99 4.61
CA TYR A 97 -9.63 -16.17 4.79
C TYR A 97 -9.27 -16.97 6.06
N GLY A 98 -8.16 -16.64 6.72
CA GLY A 98 -7.70 -17.34 7.91
C GLY A 98 -7.29 -18.78 7.63
N ASP A 99 -7.54 -19.67 8.60
CA ASP A 99 -7.27 -21.09 8.43
C ASP A 99 -8.39 -21.76 7.63
N LEU A 100 -8.06 -22.27 6.45
CA LEU A 100 -8.94 -23.08 5.63
C LEU A 100 -8.45 -24.52 5.70
N ALA A 101 -9.26 -25.45 6.19
CA ALA A 101 -8.88 -26.86 6.27
C ALA A 101 -8.69 -27.48 4.88
N LEU A 102 -7.63 -28.28 4.69
CA LEU A 102 -7.40 -29.04 3.45
C LEU A 102 -8.59 -29.98 3.18
N GLY A 103 -9.46 -29.60 2.24
CA GLY A 103 -10.64 -30.37 1.83
C GLY A 103 -12.00 -29.77 2.21
N ASP A 104 -12.04 -28.57 2.79
CA ASP A 104 -13.29 -27.86 3.01
C ASP A 104 -14.00 -27.58 1.66
N PRO A 105 -15.24 -28.06 1.45
CA PRO A 105 -16.00 -27.80 0.22
C PRO A 105 -16.37 -26.32 0.02
N ALA A 106 -16.18 -25.46 1.03
CA ALA A 106 -16.27 -24.01 0.91
C ALA A 106 -14.95 -23.33 0.46
N ARG A 107 -13.86 -24.10 0.24
CA ARG A 107 -12.69 -23.62 -0.49
C ARG A 107 -13.06 -23.46 -1.96
N PHE A 108 -12.95 -22.22 -2.45
CA PHE A 108 -13.14 -21.72 -3.81
C PHE A 108 -13.64 -22.70 -4.89
#